data_AF-A0A2X2BIH3-F1
#
_entry.id   AF-A0A2X2BIH3-F1
#
_cell.length_a   1.000
_cell.length_b   1.000
_cell.length_c   1.000
_cell.angle_alpha   90.00
_cell.angle_beta   90.00
_cell.angle_gamma   90.00
#
_symmetry.space_group_name_H-M   'P 1'
#
loop_
_entity.id
_entity.type
_entity.pdbx_description
1 polymer ?
#
loop_
_entity_poly.entity_id
_entity_poly.type
_entity_poly.pdbx_seq_one_letter_code
_entity_poly.pdbx_strand_id
1 'polypeptide(L)'
;MPPLLKRQLQTDYNISSIDLSKQSTGLAYPKFFNWPQTIANRLASDDSIKLLVVFLGPNDPWDMPPDGGGRYLKFASEAWGTLYRARIASIIDNARQHNVSVIWIGPPNMRKQKLSQGMAYLNQLYREEAEKTGEIYLSVNDMFKYEKDIYSDYIGDGSSRVKLRAGDGIHFSLKGQQIIAQQVFSRIHLQKVDDVPDDVTDKNMVTPNETINAHP
;
A
#
# COMPACT_ATOMS: atom_id res chain seq x y z
N MET A 1 3.82 -9.63 -0.77
CA MET A 1 4.48 -8.98 -1.94
C MET A 1 5.11 -10.05 -2.84
N PRO A 2 4.97 -10.01 -4.18
CA PRO A 2 5.64 -10.97 -5.06
C PRO A 2 7.17 -11.01 -4.85
N PRO A 3 7.84 -12.18 -4.82
CA PRO A 3 9.28 -12.29 -4.50
C PRO A 3 10.21 -11.46 -5.40
N LEU A 4 9.89 -11.36 -6.69
CA LEU A 4 10.66 -10.57 -7.65
C LEU A 4 10.72 -9.10 -7.25
N LEU A 5 9.67 -8.61 -6.61
CA LEU A 5 9.53 -7.22 -6.25
C LEU A 5 10.35 -6.83 -5.03
N LYS A 6 10.32 -7.69 -4.01
CA LYS A 6 11.18 -7.58 -2.85
C LYS A 6 12.66 -7.58 -3.26
N ARG A 7 13.02 -8.45 -4.21
CA ARG A 7 14.38 -8.48 -4.76
C ARG A 7 14.74 -7.18 -5.46
N GLN A 8 13.88 -6.67 -6.34
CA GLN A 8 14.15 -5.44 -7.08
C GLN A 8 14.34 -4.24 -6.13
N LEU A 9 13.48 -4.10 -5.13
CA LEU A 9 13.62 -3.06 -4.10
C LEU A 9 14.95 -3.10 -3.36
N GLN A 10 15.36 -4.31 -2.97
CA GLN A 10 16.60 -4.50 -2.25
C GLN A 10 17.82 -4.22 -3.15
N THR A 11 17.80 -4.67 -4.40
CA THR A 11 18.95 -4.54 -5.32
C THR A 11 19.11 -3.13 -5.88
N ASP A 12 18.01 -2.49 -6.29
CA ASP A 12 18.08 -1.22 -7.02
C ASP A 12 18.09 -0.01 -6.07
N TYR A 13 17.53 -0.16 -4.87
CA TYR A 13 17.27 0.96 -3.95
C TYR A 13 17.66 0.70 -2.49
N ASN A 14 18.20 -0.49 -2.17
CA ASN A 14 18.50 -0.93 -0.80
C ASN A 14 17.30 -0.85 0.16
N ILE A 15 16.08 -1.01 -0.37
CA ILE A 15 14.85 -0.98 0.43
C ILE A 15 14.49 -2.41 0.83
N SER A 16 14.51 -2.66 2.13
CA SER A 16 13.99 -3.91 2.69
C SER A 16 12.47 -3.89 2.77
N SER A 17 11.83 -5.02 2.45
CA SER A 17 10.38 -5.19 2.58
C SER A 17 10.02 -6.36 3.49
N ILE A 18 8.97 -6.14 4.29
CA ILE A 18 8.34 -7.14 5.13
C ILE A 18 7.02 -7.54 4.49
N ASP A 19 6.77 -8.85 4.40
CA ASP A 19 5.49 -9.37 3.95
C ASP A 19 4.70 -9.86 5.16
N LEU A 20 3.61 -9.17 5.48
CA LEU A 20 2.69 -9.58 6.54
C LEU A 20 1.53 -10.44 6.01
N SER A 21 1.43 -10.65 4.70
CA SER A 21 0.26 -11.24 4.03
C SER A 21 -0.17 -12.56 4.65
N LYS A 22 -1.48 -12.69 4.91
CA LYS A 22 -2.09 -13.92 5.40
C LYS A 22 -3.28 -14.30 4.51
N GLN A 23 -3.24 -15.51 3.97
CA GLN A 23 -4.30 -16.02 3.09
C GLN A 23 -5.65 -16.10 3.82
N SER A 24 -6.73 -15.98 3.06
CA SER A 24 -8.11 -16.12 3.56
C SER A 24 -8.48 -15.15 4.69
N THR A 25 -7.88 -13.97 4.70
CA THR A 25 -8.19 -12.89 5.66
C THR A 25 -8.70 -11.64 4.94
N GLY A 26 -9.27 -10.73 5.71
CA GLY A 26 -9.76 -9.43 5.28
C GLY A 26 -10.19 -8.60 6.49
N LEU A 27 -10.83 -7.46 6.27
CA LEU A 27 -11.23 -6.54 7.33
C LEU A 27 -12.58 -6.90 7.95
N ALA A 28 -13.40 -7.76 7.33
CA ALA A 28 -14.76 -8.05 7.80
C ALA A 28 -14.78 -8.89 9.10
N TYR A 29 -13.77 -9.74 9.33
CA TYR A 29 -13.77 -10.74 10.41
C TYR A 29 -12.55 -10.63 11.35
N PRO A 30 -12.46 -9.58 12.19
CA PRO A 30 -11.29 -9.33 13.05
C PRO A 30 -11.05 -10.41 14.11
N LYS A 31 -12.07 -11.20 14.49
CA LYS A 31 -11.90 -12.36 15.40
C LYS A 31 -11.03 -13.46 14.80
N PHE A 32 -11.05 -13.66 13.48
CA PHE A 32 -10.19 -14.63 12.82
C PHE A 32 -8.78 -14.05 12.61
N PHE A 33 -8.72 -12.81 12.12
CA PHE A 33 -7.46 -12.08 12.01
C PHE A 33 -7.72 -10.57 11.98
N ASN A 34 -7.08 -9.84 12.90
CA ASN A 34 -7.27 -8.40 13.04
C ASN A 34 -6.14 -7.64 12.33
N TRP A 35 -6.37 -7.25 11.07
CA TRP A 35 -5.42 -6.45 10.29
C TRP A 35 -5.12 -5.07 10.92
N PRO A 36 -6.13 -4.26 11.32
CA PRO A 36 -5.85 -2.98 12.01
C PRO A 36 -4.90 -3.11 13.20
N GLN A 37 -5.14 -4.06 14.10
CA GLN A 37 -4.27 -4.28 15.25
C GLN A 37 -2.88 -4.79 14.85
N THR A 38 -2.81 -5.70 13.88
CA THR A 38 -1.53 -6.27 13.41
C THR A 38 -0.64 -5.19 12.81
N ILE A 39 -1.22 -4.29 11.99
CA ILE A 39 -0.52 -3.17 11.39
C ILE A 39 -0.08 -2.18 12.48
N ALA A 40 -0.98 -1.80 13.39
CA ALA A 40 -0.65 -0.89 14.48
C ALA A 40 0.51 -1.37 15.35
N ASN A 41 0.48 -2.64 15.76
CA ASN A 41 1.58 -3.24 16.52
C ASN A 41 2.89 -3.22 15.74
N ARG A 42 2.84 -3.47 14.43
CA ARG A 42 4.04 -3.49 13.60
C ARG A 42 4.65 -2.09 13.47
N LEU A 43 3.85 -1.08 13.15
CA LEU A 43 4.34 0.29 12.98
C LEU A 43 4.85 0.88 14.30
N ALA A 44 4.25 0.50 15.43
CA ALA A 44 4.75 0.87 16.75
C ALA A 44 6.10 0.22 17.10
N SER A 45 6.40 -0.95 16.56
CA SER A 45 7.63 -1.70 16.86
C SER A 45 8.82 -1.39 15.94
N ASP A 46 8.58 -0.69 14.83
CA ASP A 46 9.55 -0.55 13.74
C ASP A 46 9.36 0.79 13.02
N ASP A 47 10.07 1.80 13.48
CA ASP A 47 10.04 3.17 12.95
C ASP A 47 10.77 3.32 11.60
N SER A 48 11.48 2.28 11.15
CA SER A 48 12.14 2.24 9.84
C SER A 48 11.14 2.09 8.69
N ILE A 49 9.91 1.65 8.98
CA ILE A 49 8.85 1.51 7.98
C ILE A 49 8.38 2.91 7.57
N LYS A 50 8.49 3.22 6.27
CA LYS A 50 8.03 4.51 5.70
C LYS A 50 6.88 4.37 4.71
N LEU A 51 6.56 3.15 4.29
CA LEU A 51 5.50 2.87 3.33
C LEU A 51 4.72 1.61 3.73
N LEU A 52 3.39 1.71 3.73
CA LEU A 52 2.46 0.61 3.87
C LEU A 52 1.71 0.40 2.56
N VAL A 53 1.78 -0.81 2.00
CA VAL A 53 0.99 -1.20 0.83
C VAL A 53 -0.11 -2.18 1.27
N VAL A 54 -1.38 -1.79 1.08
CA VAL A 54 -2.53 -2.60 1.47
C VAL A 54 -3.19 -3.18 0.22
N PHE A 55 -3.41 -4.50 0.19
CA PHE A 55 -4.08 -5.18 -0.91
C PHE A 55 -4.99 -6.31 -0.37
N LEU A 56 -6.26 -5.99 -0.15
CA LEU A 56 -7.27 -6.85 0.48
C LEU A 56 -8.59 -6.78 -0.30
N GLY A 57 -9.55 -7.63 0.04
CA GLY A 57 -10.92 -7.49 -0.47
C GLY A 57 -11.68 -8.79 -0.74
N PRO A 58 -11.13 -9.80 -1.46
CA PRO A 58 -11.94 -10.92 -1.94
C PRO A 58 -12.64 -11.76 -0.84
N ASN A 59 -12.21 -11.66 0.42
CA ASN A 59 -12.79 -12.36 1.56
C ASN A 59 -13.83 -11.55 2.36
N ASP A 60 -14.03 -10.27 2.01
CA ASP A 60 -14.87 -9.34 2.76
C ASP A 60 -16.30 -9.08 2.23
N PRO A 61 -16.69 -9.36 0.96
CA PRO A 61 -17.98 -8.91 0.44
C PRO A 61 -19.15 -9.81 0.87
N TRP A 62 -19.31 -9.95 2.18
CA TRP A 62 -20.31 -10.76 2.86
C TRP A 62 -20.80 -10.05 4.11
N ASP A 63 -21.90 -10.54 4.69
CA ASP A 63 -22.37 -10.06 6.00
C ASP A 63 -21.22 -10.16 7.01
N MET A 64 -21.13 -9.20 7.94
CA MET A 64 -20.05 -9.18 8.93
C MET A 64 -20.58 -8.97 10.34
N PRO A 65 -19.89 -9.52 11.36
CA PRO A 65 -20.27 -9.25 12.74
C PRO A 65 -20.01 -7.78 13.10
N PRO A 66 -20.91 -7.12 13.86
CA PRO A 66 -20.62 -5.83 14.46
C PRO A 66 -19.55 -5.97 15.54
N ASP A 67 -18.89 -4.86 15.87
CA ASP A 67 -17.98 -4.80 17.01
C ASP A 67 -18.77 -5.01 18.31
N GLY A 68 -18.25 -5.83 19.22
CA GLY A 68 -18.96 -6.21 20.46
C GLY A 68 -19.97 -7.36 20.32
N GLY A 69 -20.26 -7.81 19.10
CA GLY A 69 -21.16 -8.95 18.84
C GLY A 69 -22.63 -8.56 18.65
N GLY A 70 -23.46 -9.54 18.26
CA GLY A 70 -24.86 -9.32 17.91
C GLY A 70 -25.22 -9.88 16.53
N ARG A 71 -26.35 -9.43 15.97
CA ARG A 71 -26.77 -9.84 14.62
C ARG A 71 -25.80 -9.30 13.59
N TYR A 72 -25.53 -10.11 12.57
CA TYR A 72 -24.63 -9.72 11.49
C TYR A 72 -25.21 -8.54 10.71
N LEU A 73 -24.34 -7.60 10.39
CA LEU A 73 -24.63 -6.49 9.52
C LEU A 73 -24.71 -7.00 8.09
N LYS A 74 -25.77 -6.64 7.37
CA LYS A 74 -25.96 -7.04 5.98
C LYS A 74 -24.92 -6.37 5.09
N PHE A 75 -24.26 -7.14 4.22
CA PHE A 75 -23.29 -6.58 3.28
C PHE A 75 -23.86 -5.37 2.54
N ALA A 76 -23.05 -4.31 2.42
CA ALA A 76 -23.40 -3.04 1.78
C ALA A 76 -24.59 -2.27 2.40
N SER A 77 -25.10 -2.67 3.57
CA SER A 77 -25.99 -1.80 4.36
C SER A 77 -25.21 -0.60 4.92
N GLU A 78 -25.91 0.47 5.29
CA GLU A 78 -25.30 1.67 5.86
C GLU A 78 -24.43 1.37 7.09
N ALA A 79 -24.93 0.55 8.01
CA ALA A 79 -24.19 0.13 9.20
C ALA A 79 -22.94 -0.69 8.84
N TRP A 80 -23.04 -1.57 7.83
CA TRP A 80 -21.90 -2.34 7.34
C TRP A 80 -20.84 -1.42 6.73
N GLY A 81 -21.25 -0.51 5.84
CA GLY A 81 -20.35 0.45 5.20
C GLY A 81 -19.65 1.34 6.21
N THR A 82 -20.39 1.84 7.20
CA THR A 82 -19.85 2.67 8.29
C THR A 82 -18.76 1.95 9.07
N LEU A 83 -19.04 0.72 9.52
CA LEU A 83 -18.06 -0.06 10.28
C LEU A 83 -16.85 -0.45 9.43
N TYR A 84 -17.05 -0.80 8.17
CA TYR A 84 -15.97 -1.19 7.29
C TYR A 84 -15.04 -0.01 6.96
N ARG A 85 -15.61 1.19 6.71
CA ARG A 85 -14.84 2.44 6.57
C ARG A 85 -14.05 2.77 7.83
N ALA A 86 -14.63 2.61 9.01
CA ALA A 86 -13.90 2.82 10.27
C ALA A 86 -12.66 1.92 10.38
N ARG A 87 -12.73 0.68 9.89
CA ARG A 87 -11.58 -0.24 9.85
C ARG A 87 -10.53 0.17 8.83
N ILE A 88 -10.93 0.70 7.66
CA ILE A 88 -10.01 1.28 6.66
C ILE A 88 -9.31 2.52 7.23
N ALA A 89 -10.10 3.47 7.77
CA ALA A 89 -9.61 4.71 8.36
C ALA A 89 -8.64 4.43 9.51
N SER A 90 -8.94 3.48 10.39
CA SER A 90 -8.04 3.08 11.48
C SER A 90 -6.65 2.64 11.00
N ILE A 91 -6.56 1.97 9.85
CA ILE A 91 -5.27 1.57 9.26
C ILE A 91 -4.52 2.80 8.76
N ILE A 92 -5.21 3.67 8.01
CA ILE A 92 -4.62 4.89 7.43
C ILE A 92 -4.17 5.85 8.53
N ASP A 93 -5.03 6.13 9.50
CA ASP A 93 -4.75 7.05 10.60
C ASP A 93 -3.58 6.58 11.45
N ASN A 94 -3.49 5.27 11.73
CA ASN A 94 -2.34 4.73 12.43
C ASN A 94 -1.05 4.87 11.62
N ALA A 95 -1.08 4.58 10.32
CA ALA A 95 0.08 4.80 9.45
C ALA A 95 0.56 6.26 9.48
N ARG A 96 -0.37 7.21 9.40
CA ARG A 96 -0.07 8.65 9.47
C ARG A 96 0.54 9.07 10.80
N GLN A 97 0.04 8.54 11.93
CA GLN A 97 0.62 8.79 13.26
C GLN A 97 2.10 8.36 13.34
N HIS A 98 2.49 7.36 12.57
CA HIS A 98 3.87 6.87 12.47
C HIS A 98 4.66 7.46 11.28
N ASN A 99 4.13 8.50 10.60
CA ASN A 99 4.71 9.09 9.40
C ASN A 99 4.96 8.07 8.26
N VAL A 100 4.03 7.12 8.11
CA VAL A 100 4.05 6.07 7.08
C VAL A 100 3.03 6.41 6.00
N SER A 101 3.49 6.57 4.76
CA SER A 101 2.59 6.76 3.61
C SER A 101 1.85 5.45 3.29
N VAL A 102 0.65 5.57 2.73
CA VAL A 102 -0.19 4.42 2.36
C VAL A 102 -0.44 4.39 0.86
N ILE A 103 -0.24 3.20 0.27
CA ILE A 103 -0.76 2.86 -1.05
C ILE A 103 -1.84 1.77 -0.85
N TRP A 104 -3.09 2.10 -1.15
CA TRP A 104 -4.20 1.16 -1.12
C TRP A 104 -4.51 0.64 -2.52
N ILE A 105 -4.46 -0.67 -2.71
CA ILE A 105 -4.70 -1.31 -4.00
C ILE A 105 -6.10 -1.92 -4.02
N GLY A 106 -6.93 -1.47 -4.95
CA GLY A 106 -8.25 -2.06 -5.23
C GLY A 106 -8.16 -3.27 -6.15
N PRO A 107 -8.60 -4.48 -5.71
CA PRO A 107 -8.62 -5.66 -6.57
C PRO A 107 -9.50 -5.48 -7.81
N PRO A 108 -9.19 -6.15 -8.92
CA PRO A 108 -9.95 -6.01 -10.15
C PRO A 108 -11.26 -6.81 -10.11
N ASN A 109 -12.04 -6.69 -11.19
CA ASN A 109 -13.25 -7.49 -11.43
C ASN A 109 -12.98 -8.98 -11.25
N MET A 110 -14.00 -9.71 -10.80
CA MET A 110 -13.92 -11.14 -10.49
C MET A 110 -14.80 -11.93 -11.45
N ARG A 111 -14.44 -13.18 -11.76
CA ARG A 111 -15.23 -13.99 -12.70
C ARG A 111 -16.66 -14.23 -12.23
N LYS A 112 -16.85 -14.46 -10.94
CA LYS A 112 -18.18 -14.61 -10.35
C LYS A 112 -18.80 -13.22 -10.17
N GLN A 113 -19.90 -12.96 -10.87
CA GLN A 113 -20.56 -11.64 -10.88
C GLN A 113 -20.88 -11.11 -9.48
N LYS A 114 -21.44 -11.94 -8.59
CA LYS A 114 -21.74 -11.55 -7.20
C LYS A 114 -20.49 -11.06 -6.45
N LEU A 115 -19.37 -11.77 -6.61
CA LEU A 115 -18.10 -11.37 -6.00
C LEU A 115 -17.55 -10.10 -6.65
N SER A 116 -17.68 -9.96 -7.97
CA SER A 116 -17.25 -8.77 -8.72
C SER A 116 -18.00 -7.52 -8.27
N GLN A 117 -19.32 -7.60 -8.11
CA GLN A 117 -20.16 -6.51 -7.58
C GLN A 117 -19.77 -6.15 -6.15
N GLY A 118 -19.53 -7.16 -5.31
CA GLY A 118 -19.01 -6.95 -3.97
C GLY A 118 -17.66 -6.22 -3.98
N MET A 119 -16.74 -6.62 -4.87
CA MET A 119 -15.46 -5.94 -5.02
C MET A 119 -15.60 -4.51 -5.53
N ALA A 120 -16.52 -4.24 -6.46
CA ALA A 120 -16.78 -2.88 -6.93
C ALA A 120 -17.22 -1.96 -5.79
N TYR A 121 -18.09 -2.44 -4.91
CA TYR A 121 -18.48 -1.71 -3.70
C TYR A 121 -17.29 -1.48 -2.76
N LEU A 122 -16.51 -2.51 -2.44
CA LEU A 122 -15.33 -2.38 -1.58
C LEU A 122 -14.30 -1.38 -2.15
N ASN A 123 -14.04 -1.45 -3.45
CA ASN A 123 -13.12 -0.55 -4.14
C ASN A 123 -13.55 0.91 -4.07
N GLN A 124 -14.86 1.18 -4.09
CA GLN A 124 -15.36 2.53 -3.87
C GLN A 124 -15.01 3.01 -2.45
N LEU A 125 -15.25 2.18 -1.42
CA LEU A 125 -14.89 2.53 -0.03
C LEU A 125 -13.39 2.79 0.11
N TYR A 126 -12.56 1.91 -0.45
CA TYR A 126 -11.10 2.05 -0.41
C TYR A 126 -10.62 3.35 -1.03
N ARG A 127 -11.13 3.67 -2.23
CA ARG A 127 -10.77 4.89 -2.95
C ARG A 127 -11.14 6.12 -2.14
N GLU A 128 -12.38 6.19 -1.68
CA GLU A 128 -12.88 7.36 -0.96
C GLU A 128 -12.12 7.61 0.35
N GLU A 129 -11.81 6.58 1.15
CA GLU A 129 -11.05 6.76 2.39
C GLU A 129 -9.58 7.13 2.15
N ALA A 130 -8.94 6.55 1.12
CA ALA A 130 -7.58 6.90 0.75
C ALA A 130 -7.49 8.34 0.20
N GLU A 131 -8.35 8.72 -0.74
CA GLU A 131 -8.34 10.05 -1.36
C GLU A 131 -8.70 11.15 -0.33
N LYS A 132 -9.65 10.88 0.57
CA LYS A 132 -10.02 11.80 1.66
C LYS A 132 -8.85 12.17 2.57
N THR A 133 -7.88 11.26 2.72
CA THR A 133 -6.70 11.44 3.58
C THR A 133 -5.45 11.89 2.81
N GLY A 134 -5.54 12.01 1.47
CA GLY A 134 -4.42 12.33 0.59
C GLY A 134 -3.49 11.14 0.33
N GLU A 135 -3.88 9.93 0.72
CA GLU A 135 -3.15 8.70 0.44
C GLU A 135 -3.43 8.21 -0.99
N ILE A 136 -2.59 7.30 -1.49
CA ILE A 136 -2.66 6.84 -2.88
C ILE A 136 -3.62 5.65 -2.99
N TYR A 137 -4.61 5.75 -3.87
CA TYR A 137 -5.38 4.60 -4.34
C TYR A 137 -4.93 4.16 -5.74
N LEU A 138 -4.73 2.85 -5.92
CA LEU A 138 -4.41 2.24 -7.21
C LEU A 138 -5.46 1.18 -7.60
N SER A 139 -6.03 1.32 -8.80
CA SER A 139 -7.02 0.39 -9.36
C SER A 139 -6.34 -0.67 -10.22
N VAL A 140 -6.46 -1.96 -9.85
CA VAL A 140 -5.96 -3.04 -10.71
C VAL A 140 -6.81 -3.17 -11.99
N ASN A 141 -8.08 -2.75 -11.98
CA ASN A 141 -8.88 -2.67 -13.20
C ASN A 141 -8.22 -1.74 -14.22
N ASP A 142 -7.71 -0.59 -13.79
CA ASP A 142 -7.07 0.39 -14.68
C ASP A 142 -5.75 -0.19 -15.23
N MET A 143 -4.96 -0.85 -14.36
CA MET A 143 -3.71 -1.52 -14.76
C MET A 143 -3.94 -2.63 -15.79
N PHE A 144 -5.03 -3.37 -15.63
CA PHE A 144 -5.39 -4.50 -16.51
C PHE A 144 -6.30 -4.07 -17.65
N LYS A 145 -6.65 -2.78 -17.73
CA LYS A 145 -7.57 -2.20 -18.70
C LYS A 145 -8.93 -2.90 -18.73
N TYR A 146 -9.44 -3.30 -17.56
CA TYR A 146 -10.78 -3.84 -17.45
C TYR A 146 -11.78 -2.70 -17.51
N GLU A 147 -12.80 -2.86 -18.33
CA GLU A 147 -13.87 -1.90 -18.47
C GLU A 147 -15.10 -2.36 -17.69
N LYS A 148 -15.74 -1.42 -17.01
CA LYS A 148 -17.00 -1.67 -16.27
C LYS A 148 -16.84 -2.85 -15.31
N ASP A 149 -17.76 -3.80 -15.34
CA ASP A 149 -17.79 -5.02 -14.54
C ASP A 149 -17.25 -6.25 -15.29
N ILE A 150 -16.61 -6.05 -16.45
CA ILE A 150 -16.15 -7.14 -17.32
C ILE A 150 -14.88 -7.78 -16.74
N TYR A 151 -14.92 -9.10 -16.57
CA TYR A 151 -13.78 -9.92 -16.21
C TYR A 151 -13.07 -10.45 -17.47
N SER A 152 -11.74 -10.53 -17.43
CA SER A 152 -10.93 -11.24 -18.43
C SER A 152 -9.82 -12.04 -17.74
N ASP A 153 -9.38 -13.15 -18.32
CA ASP A 153 -8.12 -13.80 -17.89
C ASP A 153 -6.89 -13.01 -18.39
N TYR A 154 -7.08 -12.13 -19.38
CA TYR A 154 -6.06 -11.40 -20.14
C TYR A 154 -6.17 -9.89 -19.89
N ILE A 155 -5.45 -9.05 -20.66
CA ILE A 155 -5.69 -7.61 -20.68
C ILE A 155 -7.11 -7.31 -21.24
N GLY A 156 -7.79 -6.33 -20.68
CA GLY A 156 -9.23 -6.12 -20.94
C GLY A 156 -9.57 -5.43 -22.25
N ASP A 157 -8.67 -4.60 -22.78
CA ASP A 157 -8.88 -3.84 -24.03
C ASP A 157 -8.57 -4.65 -25.30
N GLY A 158 -8.22 -5.94 -25.14
CA GLY A 158 -7.86 -6.81 -26.26
C GLY A 158 -6.51 -6.49 -26.91
N SER A 159 -5.73 -5.54 -26.39
CA SER A 159 -4.45 -5.14 -27.00
C SER A 159 -3.37 -6.23 -26.90
N SER A 160 -3.60 -7.27 -26.09
CA SER A 160 -2.66 -8.35 -25.85
C SER A 160 -3.35 -9.63 -25.39
N ARG A 161 -2.77 -10.79 -25.71
CA ARG A 161 -3.18 -12.09 -25.15
C ARG A 161 -2.36 -12.50 -23.93
N VAL A 162 -1.70 -11.56 -23.28
CA VAL A 162 -0.96 -11.81 -22.04
C VAL A 162 -1.95 -12.16 -20.93
N LYS A 163 -1.77 -13.34 -20.32
CA LYS A 163 -2.60 -13.82 -19.21
C LYS A 163 -2.22 -13.12 -17.91
N LEU A 164 -3.18 -12.46 -17.26
CA LEU A 164 -3.00 -11.67 -16.03
C LEU A 164 -3.64 -12.34 -14.81
N ARG A 165 -4.64 -13.21 -15.02
CA ARG A 165 -5.33 -13.93 -13.94
C ARG A 165 -4.96 -15.42 -13.92
N ALA A 166 -5.05 -16.01 -12.75
CA ALA A 166 -5.11 -17.46 -12.61
C ALA A 166 -6.46 -17.97 -13.16
N GLY A 167 -6.50 -19.25 -13.51
CA GLY A 167 -7.69 -19.87 -14.10
C GLY A 167 -8.89 -19.95 -13.16
N ASP A 168 -8.79 -19.56 -11.89
CA ASP A 168 -9.87 -19.60 -10.89
C ASP A 168 -10.75 -18.33 -10.86
N GLY A 169 -10.36 -17.26 -11.54
CA GLY A 169 -11.12 -16.01 -11.58
C GLY A 169 -10.91 -15.07 -10.38
N ILE A 170 -9.95 -15.37 -9.50
CA ILE A 170 -9.62 -14.59 -8.31
C ILE A 170 -8.13 -14.25 -8.28
N HIS A 171 -7.24 -15.24 -8.39
CA HIS A 171 -5.81 -15.04 -8.25
C HIS A 171 -5.16 -14.45 -9.51
N PHE A 172 -3.90 -14.05 -9.39
CA PHE A 172 -3.11 -13.46 -10.46
C PHE A 172 -2.11 -14.46 -11.03
N SER A 173 -1.86 -14.39 -12.34
CA SER A 173 -0.69 -15.00 -12.94
C SER A 173 0.58 -14.29 -12.46
N LEU A 174 1.76 -14.88 -12.69
CA LEU A 174 3.03 -14.20 -12.41
C LEU A 174 3.12 -12.85 -13.13
N LYS A 175 2.64 -12.77 -14.38
CA LYS A 175 2.69 -11.53 -15.16
C LYS A 175 1.72 -10.47 -14.60
N GLY A 176 0.54 -10.87 -14.14
CA GLY A 176 -0.39 -9.96 -13.45
C GLY A 176 0.23 -9.40 -12.16
N GLN A 177 0.88 -10.25 -11.37
CA GLN A 177 1.60 -9.82 -10.17
C GLN A 177 2.72 -8.82 -10.51
N GLN A 178 3.49 -9.06 -11.58
CA GLN A 178 4.54 -8.15 -12.03
C GLN A 178 4.02 -6.78 -12.46
N ILE A 179 2.88 -6.71 -13.16
CA ILE A 179 2.30 -5.42 -13.59
C ILE A 179 1.84 -4.62 -12.36
N ILE A 180 1.10 -5.24 -11.43
CA ILE A 180 0.65 -4.58 -10.21
C ILE A 180 1.85 -4.06 -9.42
N ALA A 181 2.85 -4.92 -9.29
CA ALA A 181 4.10 -4.62 -8.64
C ALA A 181 4.77 -3.38 -9.26
N GLN A 182 5.02 -3.37 -10.58
CA GLN A 182 5.62 -2.23 -11.29
C GLN A 182 4.84 -0.93 -11.12
N GLN A 183 3.51 -0.99 -11.13
CA GLN A 183 2.66 0.18 -10.92
C GLN A 183 2.82 0.76 -9.51
N VAL A 184 2.91 -0.09 -8.48
CA VAL A 184 3.25 0.35 -7.12
C VAL A 184 4.62 1.03 -7.09
N PHE A 185 5.66 0.47 -7.73
CA PHE A 185 6.99 1.12 -7.76
C PHE A 185 6.97 2.48 -8.41
N SER A 186 6.23 2.63 -9.50
CA SER A 186 6.15 3.90 -10.22
C SER A 186 5.58 5.06 -9.38
N ARG A 187 5.01 4.77 -8.21
CA ARG A 187 4.50 5.77 -7.25
C ARG A 187 5.45 6.07 -6.11
N ILE A 188 6.51 5.28 -5.96
CA ILE A 188 7.50 5.48 -4.89
C ILE A 188 8.55 6.46 -5.42
N HIS A 189 8.53 7.68 -4.88
CA HIS A 189 9.56 8.67 -5.13
C HIS A 189 10.54 8.64 -3.96
N LEU A 190 11.78 8.22 -4.23
CA LEU A 190 12.83 8.25 -3.23
C LEU A 190 13.39 9.67 -3.17
N GLN A 191 13.26 10.29 -2.01
CA GLN A 191 14.08 11.45 -1.70
C GLN A 191 15.51 10.94 -1.55
N LYS A 192 16.43 11.45 -2.37
CA LYS A 192 17.85 11.32 -2.05
C LYS A 192 18.05 12.03 -0.72
N VAL A 193 18.59 11.34 0.27
CA VAL A 193 19.20 12.02 1.41
C VAL A 193 20.42 12.70 0.81
N ASP A 194 20.39 14.03 0.72
CA ASP A 194 21.54 14.79 0.25
C ASP A 194 22.72 14.48 1.17
N ASP A 195 23.86 14.13 0.57
CA ASP A 195 25.11 13.86 1.28
C ASP A 195 25.44 15.08 2.17
N VAL A 196 25.66 14.83 3.46
CA VAL A 196 26.25 15.81 4.37
C VAL A 196 27.62 16.16 3.77
N PRO A 197 27.93 17.44 3.48
CA PRO A 197 29.25 17.79 2.99
C PRO A 197 30.29 17.40 4.04
N ASP A 198 31.28 16.62 3.63
CA ASP A 198 32.49 16.39 4.43
C ASP A 198 33.05 17.74 4.86
N ASP A 199 33.06 17.98 6.17
CA ASP A 199 33.66 19.16 6.77
C ASP A 199 35.12 19.26 6.33
N VAL A 200 35.45 20.39 5.73
CA VAL A 200 36.75 20.68 5.14
C VAL A 200 37.79 20.68 6.24
N THR A 201 38.74 19.75 6.14
CA THR A 201 40.00 19.75 6.89
C THR A 201 40.64 21.13 6.87
N ASP A 202 40.64 21.82 8.00
CA ASP A 202 41.40 23.06 8.19
C ASP A 202 42.89 22.71 8.33
N LYS A 203 43.66 22.96 7.27
CA LYS A 203 45.12 22.98 7.30
C LYS A 203 45.60 24.38 6.88
N ASN A 204 46.08 25.11 7.88
CA ASN A 204 47.09 26.16 7.84
C ASN A 204 46.77 27.43 7.04
N MET A 205 46.50 28.52 7.77
CA MET A 205 47.04 29.84 7.41
C MET A 205 47.99 30.36 8.50
N VAL A 206 49.23 30.52 8.06
CA VAL A 206 50.36 31.17 8.73
C VAL A 206 50.11 32.68 8.78
N THR A 207 50.27 33.31 9.95
CA THR A 207 50.32 34.77 10.08
C THR A 207 51.76 35.28 9.94
N PRO A 208 52.03 36.32 9.12
CA PRO A 208 53.32 37.00 9.14
C PRO A 208 53.39 38.06 10.26
N ASN A 209 54.56 38.15 10.90
CA ASN A 209 54.97 39.19 11.83
C ASN A 209 54.96 40.59 11.19
N GLU A 210 54.50 41.60 11.93
CA GLU A 210 54.99 42.98 11.80
C GLU A 210 55.35 43.56 13.17
N THR A 211 56.64 43.87 13.31
CA THR A 211 57.25 44.72 14.34
C THR A 211 57.14 46.18 13.94
N ILE A 212 56.64 47.06 14.82
CA ILE A 212 57.01 48.48 14.83
C ILE A 212 57.20 48.95 16.29
N ASN A 213 58.35 49.57 16.54
CA ASN A 213 58.89 50.07 17.81
C ASN A 213 58.50 51.52 18.12
N ALA A 214 58.58 51.85 19.44
CA ALA A 214 59.01 53.11 20.08
C ALA A 214 58.11 54.36 19.94
N HIS A 215 57.97 55.34 20.85
CA HIS A 215 58.43 55.74 22.21
C HIS A 215 57.71 57.10 22.51
N PRO A 216 57.86 57.81 23.65
CA PRO A 216 58.69 57.58 24.85
C PRO A 216 57.91 57.33 26.15
#